data_AF-A0A843S5Q4-F1
#
_entry.id   AF-A0A843S5Q4-F1
#
_cell.length_a   1.000
_cell.length_b   1.000
_cell.length_c   1.000
_cell.angle_alpha   90.00
_cell.angle_beta   90.00
_cell.angle_gamma   90.00
#
_symmetry.space_group_name_H-M   'P 1'
#
loop_
_entity.id
_entity.type
_entity.pdbx_description
1 polymer ?
#
loop_
_entity_poly.entity_id
_entity_poly.type
_entity_poly.pdbx_seq_one_letter_code
_entity_poly.pdbx_strand_id
1 'polypeptide(L)'
;TLPLLMRYVRRFPLNQGSWPRQTARLLAVAAIVSLIVSVVQMAIVYWTYFPYRDTVPTLGTAIGHGYINFVGEFLLGVGLLMGLQAWHVLNDFRAERTRALQLERELAVSRLDALRTQLHPHFLFNSLHTIAGLIGEEPSTARRMVIALGDLLRLTLQDAPRGVRSLAEELAFIDLYMDVIKFRLGDRLVLAYDIEPDVTRA
;
A
#
# COMPACT_ATOMS: atom_id res chain seq x y z
N THR A 1 13.54 19.73 28.36
CA THR A 1 12.11 19.98 28.05
C THR A 1 11.63 19.23 26.80
N LEU A 2 12.40 19.19 25.71
CA LEU A 2 12.07 18.51 24.45
C LEU A 2 11.72 17.00 24.51
N PRO A 3 12.44 16.12 25.24
CA PRO A 3 12.19 14.68 25.17
C PRO A 3 10.90 14.22 25.89
N LEU A 4 10.41 15.01 26.87
CA LEU A 4 9.14 14.74 27.55
C LEU A 4 7.94 15.09 26.66
N LEU A 5 8.05 16.16 25.85
CA LEU A 5 7.03 16.55 24.88
C LEU A 5 6.86 15.50 23.78
N MET A 6 7.95 14.96 23.22
CA MET A 6 7.89 13.91 22.20
C MET A 6 7.23 12.63 22.70
N ARG A 7 7.47 12.24 23.96
CA ARG A 7 6.87 11.05 24.57
C ARG A 7 5.37 11.22 24.83
N TYR A 8 4.91 12.44 25.09
CA TYR A 8 3.49 12.75 25.31
C TYR A 8 2.69 12.77 23.99
N VAL A 9 3.26 13.35 22.93
CA VAL A 9 2.61 13.40 21.59
C VAL A 9 2.43 12.01 20.98
N ARG A 10 3.40 11.10 21.17
CA ARG A 10 3.28 9.70 20.71
C ARG A 10 2.18 8.88 21.40
N ARG A 11 1.74 9.27 22.60
CA ARG A 11 0.76 8.51 23.39
C ARG A 11 -0.69 8.81 23.00
N PHE A 12 -0.93 9.85 22.21
CA PHE A 12 -2.24 10.23 21.69
C PHE A 12 -2.16 10.39 20.17
N PRO A 13 -2.18 9.30 19.39
CA PRO A 13 -2.38 9.41 17.95
C PRO A 13 -3.73 10.10 17.71
N LEU A 14 -3.72 11.12 16.84
CA LEU A 14 -4.89 11.87 16.42
C LEU A 14 -5.83 10.95 15.64
N ASN A 15 -6.60 10.13 16.36
CA ASN A 15 -7.59 9.23 15.77
C ASN A 15 -8.85 10.03 15.38
N GLN A 16 -9.51 9.61 14.29
CA GLN A 16 -10.43 10.39 13.45
C GLN A 16 -11.74 10.90 14.12
N GLY A 17 -11.87 10.85 15.45
CA GLY A 17 -13.06 11.34 16.19
C GLY A 17 -12.78 12.26 17.39
N SER A 18 -11.53 12.38 17.85
CA SER A 18 -11.18 13.15 19.06
C SER A 18 -10.27 14.34 18.82
N TRP A 19 -9.97 14.66 17.56
CA TRP A 19 -9.14 15.79 17.14
C TRP A 19 -9.48 17.12 17.86
N PRO A 20 -10.75 17.53 18.04
CA PRO A 20 -11.06 18.85 18.62
C PRO A 20 -10.82 18.86 20.14
N ARG A 21 -11.06 17.72 20.79
CA ARG A 21 -10.84 17.57 22.24
C ARG A 21 -9.34 17.48 22.56
N GLN A 22 -8.55 16.85 21.70
CA GLN A 22 -7.10 16.74 21.88
C GLN A 22 -6.39 18.05 21.55
N THR A 23 -6.78 18.76 20.49
CA THR A 23 -6.24 20.10 20.18
C THR A 23 -6.59 21.10 21.29
N ALA A 24 -7.82 21.09 21.80
CA ALA A 24 -8.21 21.93 22.94
C ALA A 24 -7.37 21.65 24.19
N ARG A 25 -7.09 20.38 24.51
CA ARG A 25 -6.22 20.01 25.64
C ARG A 25 -4.78 20.50 25.42
N LEU A 26 -4.23 20.35 24.23
CA LEU A 26 -2.87 20.79 23.91
C LEU A 26 -2.75 22.32 23.96
N LEU A 27 -3.75 23.04 23.46
CA LEU A 27 -3.83 24.50 23.56
C LEU A 27 -3.92 24.96 25.02
N ALA A 28 -4.72 24.29 25.85
CA ALA A 28 -4.82 24.59 27.27
C ALA A 28 -3.48 24.36 27.99
N VAL A 29 -2.78 23.27 27.69
CA VAL A 29 -1.44 23.00 28.23
C VAL A 29 -0.43 24.06 27.77
N ALA A 30 -0.45 24.44 26.48
CA ALA A 30 0.42 25.50 25.97
C ALA A 30 0.17 26.83 26.67
N ALA A 31 -1.10 27.22 26.87
CA ALA A 31 -1.46 28.43 27.59
C ALA A 31 -0.96 28.42 29.05
N ILE A 32 -1.13 27.30 29.75
CA ILE A 32 -0.64 27.13 31.13
C ILE A 32 0.89 27.22 31.18
N VAL A 33 1.58 26.55 30.26
CA VAL A 33 3.05 26.59 30.20
C VAL A 33 3.55 27.99 29.89
N SER A 34 2.99 28.69 28.90
CA SER A 34 3.34 30.08 28.59
C SER A 34 3.07 31.01 29.78
N LEU A 35 1.95 30.83 30.49
CA LEU A 35 1.65 31.63 31.69
C LEU A 35 2.71 31.42 32.78
N ILE A 36 3.09 30.17 33.05
CA ILE A 36 4.12 29.84 34.05
C ILE A 36 5.46 30.46 33.63
N VAL A 37 5.86 30.31 32.37
CA VAL A 37 7.12 30.86 31.86
C VAL A 37 7.13 32.39 31.98
N SER A 38 6.04 33.06 31.58
CA SER A 38 5.91 34.51 31.68
C SER A 38 5.97 35.02 33.13
N VAL A 39 5.31 34.33 34.08
CA VAL A 39 5.38 34.70 35.52
C VAL A 39 6.79 34.50 36.07
N VAL A 40 7.44 33.40 35.74
CA VAL A 40 8.82 33.11 36.17
C VAL A 40 9.79 34.15 35.59
N GLN A 41 9.66 34.47 34.31
CA GLN A 41 10.48 35.49 33.65
C GLN A 41 10.26 36.87 34.29
N MET A 42 9.01 37.23 34.59
CA MET A 42 8.69 38.47 35.30
C MET A 42 9.35 38.52 36.69
N ALA A 43 9.31 37.42 37.44
CA ALA A 43 9.96 37.33 38.75
C ALA A 43 11.49 37.47 38.66
N ILE A 44 12.12 36.82 37.67
CA ILE A 44 13.56 36.93 37.41
C ILE A 44 13.94 38.37 37.05
N VAL A 45 13.24 38.96 36.08
CA VAL A 45 13.49 40.36 35.66
C VAL A 45 13.36 41.28 36.86
N TYR A 46 12.30 41.09 37.67
CA TYR A 46 12.07 41.96 38.82
C TYR A 46 13.19 41.85 39.86
N TRP A 47 13.61 40.63 40.19
CA TRP A 47 14.66 40.38 41.17
C TRP A 47 16.04 40.83 40.68
N THR A 48 16.37 40.64 39.40
CA THR A 48 17.72 40.93 38.87
C THR A 48 17.90 42.39 38.49
N TYR A 49 16.88 43.05 37.91
CA TYR A 49 17.04 44.38 37.32
C TYR A 49 16.62 45.54 38.25
N PHE A 50 15.64 45.36 39.15
CA PHE A 50 15.14 46.48 39.98
C PHE A 50 15.96 46.87 41.21
N PRO A 51 16.71 45.98 41.88
CA PRO A 51 17.53 46.39 43.02
C PRO A 51 18.64 47.40 42.67
N TYR A 52 18.98 47.54 41.39
CA TYR A 52 20.08 48.38 40.90
C TYR A 52 19.61 49.58 40.07
N ARG A 53 18.31 49.89 40.07
CA ARG A 53 17.74 51.04 39.34
C ARG A 53 17.03 51.99 40.28
N ASP A 54 17.24 53.29 40.05
CA ASP A 54 16.56 54.37 40.79
C ASP A 54 15.09 54.57 40.36
N THR A 55 14.66 53.89 39.30
CA THR A 55 13.29 53.99 38.75
C THR A 55 12.67 52.61 38.57
N VAL A 56 11.50 52.41 39.18
CA VAL A 56 10.63 51.27 38.94
C VAL A 56 9.66 51.59 37.80
N PRO A 57 9.36 50.63 36.90
CA PRO A 57 8.37 50.81 35.86
C PRO A 57 7.02 51.08 36.49
N THR A 58 6.22 51.86 35.81
CA THR A 58 4.81 52.01 36.16
C THR A 58 4.10 50.68 35.96
N LEU A 59 3.05 50.42 36.75
CA LEU A 59 2.28 49.18 36.66
C LEU A 59 1.81 48.91 35.21
N GLY A 60 1.44 49.96 34.47
CA GLY A 60 1.01 49.86 33.08
C GLY A 60 2.09 49.36 32.12
N THR A 61 3.34 49.83 32.24
CA THR A 61 4.43 49.38 31.35
C THR A 61 4.87 47.95 31.69
N ALA A 62 4.87 47.57 32.97
CA ALA A 62 5.15 46.21 33.41
C ALA A 62 4.12 45.20 32.87
N ILE A 63 2.82 45.52 32.99
CA ILE A 63 1.74 44.71 32.44
C ILE A 63 1.83 44.63 30.90
N GLY A 64 2.11 45.75 30.23
CA GLY A 64 2.24 45.78 28.77
C GLY A 64 3.35 44.87 28.24
N HIS A 65 4.56 44.94 28.82
CA HIS A 65 5.66 44.05 28.44
C HIS A 65 5.36 42.58 28.75
N GLY A 66 4.78 42.30 29.93
CA GLY A 66 4.36 40.94 30.30
C GLY A 66 3.35 40.35 29.32
N TYR A 67 2.36 41.14 28.90
CA TYR A 67 1.36 40.73 27.91
C TYR A 67 2.00 40.43 26.55
N ILE A 68 2.89 41.30 26.05
CA ILE A 68 3.55 41.10 24.75
C ILE A 68 4.39 39.81 24.76
N ASN A 69 5.17 39.58 25.82
CA ASN A 69 5.98 38.37 25.95
C ASN A 69 5.10 37.11 26.04
N PHE A 70 4.04 37.15 26.84
CA PHE A 70 3.09 36.05 26.95
C PHE A 70 2.46 35.70 25.60
N VAL A 71 1.99 36.71 24.86
CA VAL A 71 1.40 36.49 23.53
C VAL A 71 2.43 35.91 22.56
N GLY A 72 3.66 36.42 22.56
CA GLY A 72 4.74 35.90 21.72
C GLY A 72 5.07 34.43 22.02
N GLU A 73 5.29 34.09 23.28
CA GLU A 73 5.58 32.73 23.74
C GLU A 73 4.42 31.77 23.43
N PHE A 74 3.18 32.22 23.64
CA PHE A 74 2.00 31.44 23.34
C PHE A 74 1.88 31.16 21.84
N LEU A 75 2.05 32.18 20.97
CA LEU A 75 2.00 32.01 19.52
C LEU A 75 3.10 31.09 19.01
N LEU A 76 4.32 31.20 19.54
CA LEU A 76 5.43 30.29 19.22
C LEU A 76 5.12 28.85 19.64
N GLY A 77 4.56 28.65 20.83
CA GLY A 77 4.15 27.34 21.32
C GLY A 77 3.05 26.72 20.46
N VAL A 78 2.04 27.50 20.08
CA VAL A 78 0.96 27.06 19.17
C VAL A 78 1.53 26.72 17.79
N GLY A 79 2.40 27.54 17.22
CA GLY A 79 3.06 27.27 15.94
C GLY A 79 3.87 25.98 15.95
N LEU A 80 4.63 25.73 17.02
CA LEU A 80 5.38 24.48 17.20
C LEU A 80 4.45 23.26 17.29
N LEU A 81 3.36 23.36 18.06
CA LEU A 81 2.38 22.28 18.18
C LEU A 81 1.69 21.99 16.84
N MET A 82 1.26 23.03 16.10
CA MET A 82 0.68 22.88 14.77
C MET A 82 1.68 22.23 13.80
N GLY A 83 2.95 22.67 13.82
CA GLY A 83 4.01 22.07 13.01
C GLY A 83 4.22 20.58 13.30
N LEU A 84 4.26 20.20 14.58
CA LEU A 84 4.40 18.79 14.99
C LEU A 84 3.17 17.96 14.58
N GLN A 85 1.96 18.49 14.75
CA GLN A 85 0.75 17.80 14.30
C GLN A 85 0.71 17.63 12.79
N ALA A 86 1.01 18.68 12.04
CA ALA A 86 1.07 18.63 10.58
C ALA A 86 2.12 17.61 10.10
N TRP A 87 3.28 17.55 10.76
CA TRP A 87 4.32 16.57 10.46
C TRP A 87 3.86 15.13 10.70
N HIS A 88 3.17 14.86 11.81
CA HIS A 88 2.59 13.56 12.10
C HIS A 88 1.57 13.14 11.04
N VAL A 89 0.61 14.01 10.76
CA VAL A 89 -0.43 13.75 9.75
C VAL A 89 0.19 13.47 8.39
N LEU A 90 1.17 14.28 7.96
CA LEU A 90 1.84 14.09 6.67
C LEU A 90 2.61 12.77 6.61
N ASN A 91 3.27 12.36 7.70
CA ASN A 91 3.97 11.08 7.75
C ASN A 91 3.03 9.89 7.74
N ASP A 92 1.90 9.97 8.46
CA ASP A 92 0.88 8.92 8.47
C ASP A 92 0.29 8.75 7.06
N PHE A 93 -0.06 9.85 6.39
CA PHE A 93 -0.51 9.81 4.99
C PHE A 93 0.54 9.21 4.03
N ARG A 94 1.82 9.54 4.22
CA ARG A 94 2.91 8.95 3.42
C ARG A 94 3.03 7.46 3.66
N ALA A 95 2.92 7.01 4.92
CA ALA A 95 2.98 5.61 5.30
C ALA A 95 1.80 4.79 4.76
N GLU A 96 0.58 5.36 4.79
CA GLU A 96 -0.59 4.75 4.17
C GLU A 96 -0.42 4.61 2.66
N ARG A 97 0.08 5.66 1.98
CA ARG A 97 0.31 5.63 0.54
C ARG A 97 1.36 4.59 0.14
N THR A 98 2.46 4.47 0.87
CA THR A 98 3.47 3.44 0.58
C THR A 98 2.94 2.03 0.82
N ARG A 99 2.15 1.81 1.87
CA ARG A 99 1.48 0.51 2.09
C ARG A 99 0.52 0.16 0.97
N ALA A 100 -0.29 1.12 0.50
CA ALA A 100 -1.21 0.91 -0.61
C ALA A 100 -0.45 0.49 -1.89
N LEU A 101 0.63 1.20 -2.22
CA LEU A 101 1.48 0.87 -3.37
C LEU A 101 2.16 -0.51 -3.24
N GLN A 102 2.56 -0.90 -2.03
CA GLN A 102 3.11 -2.23 -1.77
C GLN A 102 2.07 -3.32 -2.01
N LEU A 103 0.85 -3.14 -1.49
CA LEU A 103 -0.25 -4.09 -1.69
C LEU A 103 -0.64 -4.21 -3.17
N GLU A 104 -0.71 -3.11 -3.90
CA GLU A 104 -0.95 -3.12 -5.36
C GLU A 104 0.14 -3.90 -6.10
N ARG A 105 1.41 -3.70 -5.72
CA ARG A 105 2.53 -4.42 -6.31
C ARG A 105 2.47 -5.91 -6.00
N GLU A 106 2.23 -6.30 -4.76
CA GLU A 106 2.10 -7.71 -4.36
C GLU A 106 0.95 -8.39 -5.09
N LEU A 107 -0.18 -7.70 -5.24
CA LEU A 107 -1.32 -8.18 -6.01
C LEU A 107 -0.99 -8.31 -7.51
N ALA A 108 -0.25 -7.36 -8.09
CA ALA A 108 0.22 -7.47 -9.46
C ALA A 108 1.18 -8.67 -9.65
N VAL A 109 2.13 -8.87 -8.74
CA VAL A 109 3.05 -10.02 -8.76
C VAL A 109 2.27 -11.33 -8.60
N SER A 110 1.34 -11.41 -7.67
CA SER A 110 0.49 -12.60 -7.47
C SER A 110 -0.36 -12.91 -8.71
N ARG A 111 -0.93 -11.90 -9.37
CA ARG A 111 -1.64 -12.07 -10.64
C ARG A 111 -0.72 -12.58 -11.74
N LEU A 112 0.50 -12.04 -11.84
CA LEU A 112 1.49 -12.50 -12.80
C LEU A 112 1.91 -13.95 -12.53
N ASP A 113 2.14 -14.32 -11.27
CA ASP A 113 2.49 -15.69 -10.88
C ASP A 113 1.33 -16.66 -11.15
N ALA A 114 0.08 -16.24 -10.91
CA ALA A 114 -1.10 -17.04 -11.25
C ALA A 114 -1.22 -17.26 -12.77
N LEU A 115 -1.04 -16.20 -13.57
CA LEU A 115 -1.01 -16.29 -15.04
C LEU A 115 0.14 -17.18 -15.53
N ARG A 116 1.33 -17.06 -14.93
CA ARG A 116 2.48 -17.90 -15.23
C ARG A 116 2.23 -19.37 -14.86
N THR A 117 1.46 -19.64 -13.82
CA THR A 117 1.11 -21.00 -13.41
C THR A 117 0.12 -21.63 -14.38
N GLN A 118 -0.84 -20.85 -14.87
CA GLN A 118 -1.78 -21.29 -15.92
C GLN A 118 -1.04 -21.61 -17.22
N LEU A 119 -0.04 -20.80 -17.58
CA LEU A 119 0.82 -21.03 -18.72
C LEU A 119 1.93 -22.01 -18.37
N HIS A 120 1.69 -23.33 -18.39
CA HIS A 120 2.72 -24.36 -18.16
C HIS A 120 4.01 -24.08 -18.97
N PRO A 121 5.06 -23.45 -18.41
CA PRO A 121 6.10 -22.82 -19.24
C PRO A 121 6.95 -23.87 -19.96
N HIS A 122 7.18 -24.99 -19.28
CA HIS A 122 7.91 -26.13 -19.84
C HIS A 122 7.18 -26.73 -21.04
N PHE A 123 5.84 -26.84 -20.98
CA PHE A 123 5.04 -27.30 -22.10
C PHE A 123 5.15 -26.33 -23.29
N LEU A 124 5.06 -25.03 -23.04
CA LEU A 124 5.19 -24.01 -24.07
C LEU A 124 6.54 -24.08 -24.81
N PHE A 125 7.64 -24.11 -24.07
CA PHE A 125 8.98 -24.20 -24.67
C PHE A 125 9.19 -25.51 -25.43
N ASN A 126 8.71 -26.63 -24.90
CA ASN A 126 8.78 -27.91 -25.60
C ASN A 126 7.98 -27.88 -26.91
N SER A 127 6.76 -27.35 -26.88
CA SER A 127 5.92 -27.23 -28.07
C SER A 127 6.56 -26.34 -29.13
N LEU A 128 7.18 -25.22 -28.73
CA LEU A 128 7.92 -24.34 -29.64
C LEU A 128 9.16 -25.03 -30.25
N HIS A 129 9.91 -25.80 -29.47
CA HIS A 129 11.03 -26.59 -29.98
C HIS A 129 10.58 -27.66 -30.98
N THR A 130 9.48 -28.37 -30.71
CA THR A 130 8.91 -29.34 -31.65
C THR A 130 8.49 -28.66 -32.95
N ILE A 131 7.81 -27.50 -32.86
CA ILE A 131 7.47 -26.70 -34.04
C ILE A 131 8.72 -26.33 -34.84
N ALA A 132 9.79 -25.87 -34.17
CA ALA A 132 11.04 -25.49 -34.83
C ALA A 132 11.67 -26.66 -35.61
N GLY A 133 11.64 -27.88 -35.06
CA GLY A 133 12.09 -29.08 -35.77
C GLY A 133 11.20 -29.42 -36.98
N LEU A 134 9.88 -29.28 -36.84
CA LEU A 134 8.92 -29.59 -37.91
C LEU A 134 8.95 -28.58 -39.06
N ILE A 135 9.43 -27.34 -38.87
CA ILE A 135 9.47 -26.33 -39.95
C ILE A 135 10.30 -26.80 -41.15
N GLY A 136 11.39 -27.54 -40.91
CA GLY A 136 12.26 -28.05 -41.97
C GLY A 136 11.76 -29.36 -42.60
N GLU A 137 11.24 -30.27 -41.78
CA GLU A 137 10.87 -31.63 -42.21
C GLU A 137 9.40 -31.72 -42.68
N GLU A 138 8.47 -31.13 -41.94
CA GLU A 138 7.03 -31.18 -42.20
C GLU A 138 6.34 -29.82 -41.99
N PRO A 139 6.49 -28.87 -42.94
CA PRO A 139 5.98 -27.50 -42.78
C PRO A 139 4.46 -27.40 -42.56
N SER A 140 3.71 -28.35 -43.13
CA SER A 140 2.25 -28.41 -42.96
C SER A 140 1.85 -28.81 -41.54
N THR A 141 2.58 -29.76 -40.95
CA THR A 141 2.40 -30.23 -39.57
C THR A 141 2.81 -29.15 -38.57
N ALA A 142 3.94 -28.47 -38.81
CA ALA A 142 4.36 -27.31 -38.01
C ALA A 142 3.27 -26.22 -37.97
N ARG A 143 2.65 -25.90 -39.12
CA ARG A 143 1.58 -24.90 -39.21
C ARG A 143 0.34 -25.30 -38.41
N ARG A 144 -0.07 -26.57 -38.47
CA ARG A 144 -1.20 -27.08 -37.68
C ARG A 144 -0.91 -27.02 -36.18
N MET A 145 0.30 -27.39 -35.77
CA MET A 145 0.72 -27.35 -34.36
C MET A 145 0.77 -25.92 -33.81
N VAL A 146 1.19 -24.92 -34.62
CA VAL A 146 1.16 -23.50 -34.23
C VAL A 146 -0.27 -23.03 -33.96
N ILE A 147 -1.24 -23.38 -34.82
CA ILE A 147 -2.65 -23.00 -34.66
C ILE A 147 -3.22 -23.65 -33.39
N ALA A 148 -3.05 -24.96 -33.23
CA ALA A 148 -3.53 -25.71 -32.06
C ALA A 148 -2.93 -25.19 -30.75
N LEU A 149 -1.64 -24.85 -30.74
CA LEU A 149 -0.98 -24.24 -29.59
C LEU A 149 -1.59 -22.87 -29.26
N GLY A 150 -1.86 -22.05 -30.28
CA GLY A 150 -2.51 -20.75 -30.13
C GLY A 150 -3.93 -20.83 -29.56
N ASP A 151 -4.73 -21.78 -30.03
CA ASP A 151 -6.09 -22.00 -29.53
C ASP A 151 -6.07 -22.49 -28.07
N LEU A 152 -5.14 -23.38 -27.72
CA LEU A 152 -4.96 -23.86 -26.35
C LEU A 152 -4.52 -22.75 -25.38
N LEU A 153 -3.58 -21.89 -25.81
CA LEU A 153 -3.15 -20.71 -25.06
C LEU A 153 -4.31 -19.73 -24.84
N ARG A 154 -5.12 -19.50 -25.88
CA ARG A 154 -6.28 -18.61 -25.81
C ARG A 154 -7.30 -19.11 -24.79
N LEU A 155 -7.66 -20.40 -24.82
CA LEU A 155 -8.58 -20.99 -23.85
C LEU A 155 -8.03 -20.89 -22.42
N THR A 156 -6.78 -21.32 -22.21
CA THR A 156 -6.11 -21.26 -20.89
C THR A 156 -6.10 -19.86 -20.29
N LEU A 157 -5.92 -18.81 -21.11
CA LEU A 157 -5.89 -17.41 -20.67
C LEU A 157 -7.27 -16.75 -20.54
N GLN A 158 -8.28 -17.24 -21.26
CA GLN A 158 -9.66 -16.76 -21.15
C GLN A 158 -10.38 -17.33 -19.91
N ASP A 159 -9.79 -18.36 -19.29
CA ASP A 159 -10.44 -19.26 -18.34
C ASP A 159 -10.28 -18.92 -16.85
N ALA A 160 -9.89 -17.69 -16.49
CA ALA A 160 -9.84 -17.24 -15.09
C ALA A 160 -10.97 -16.25 -14.75
N PRO A 161 -11.69 -16.37 -13.61
CA PRO A 161 -12.30 -17.55 -12.97
C PRO A 161 -13.82 -17.56 -13.26
N ARG A 162 -14.30 -18.47 -14.12
CA ARG A 162 -15.74 -18.67 -14.33
C ARG A 162 -16.18 -20.03 -13.81
N GLY A 163 -16.71 -20.07 -12.59
CA GLY A 163 -17.60 -21.12 -12.09
C GLY A 163 -17.14 -22.59 -12.21
N VAL A 164 -18.07 -23.50 -11.91
CA VAL A 164 -17.95 -24.93 -12.22
C VAL A 164 -18.23 -25.10 -13.71
N ARG A 165 -17.35 -25.77 -14.46
CA ARG A 165 -17.56 -26.05 -15.89
C ARG A 165 -18.44 -27.28 -16.09
N SER A 166 -19.08 -27.32 -17.25
CA SER A 166 -19.71 -28.56 -17.72
C SER A 166 -18.64 -29.57 -18.13
N LEU A 167 -18.94 -30.86 -17.98
CA LEU A 167 -18.03 -31.93 -18.42
C LEU A 167 -17.71 -31.83 -19.93
N ALA A 168 -18.66 -31.36 -20.74
CA ALA A 168 -18.48 -31.17 -22.17
C ALA A 168 -17.39 -30.13 -22.51
N GLU A 169 -17.32 -29.03 -21.77
CA GLU A 169 -16.30 -28.00 -21.95
C GLU A 169 -14.91 -28.51 -21.54
N GLU A 170 -14.82 -29.31 -20.48
CA GLU A 170 -13.57 -29.94 -20.05
C GLU A 170 -13.08 -30.97 -21.07
N LEU A 171 -13.98 -31.79 -21.63
CA LEU A 171 -13.63 -32.76 -22.67
C LEU A 171 -13.14 -32.07 -23.95
N ALA A 172 -13.79 -31.00 -24.38
CA ALA A 172 -13.34 -30.22 -25.55
C ALA A 172 -11.95 -29.60 -25.32
N PHE A 173 -11.66 -29.17 -24.08
CA PHE A 173 -10.32 -28.70 -23.72
C PHE A 173 -9.28 -29.83 -23.74
N ILE A 174 -9.62 -31.02 -23.22
CA ILE A 174 -8.75 -32.20 -23.24
C ILE A 174 -8.44 -32.63 -24.68
N ASP A 175 -9.42 -32.64 -25.57
CA ASP A 175 -9.23 -32.96 -26.99
C ASP A 175 -8.20 -32.02 -27.63
N LEU A 176 -8.35 -30.71 -27.43
CA LEU A 176 -7.43 -29.71 -27.97
C LEU A 176 -6.02 -29.83 -27.39
N TYR A 177 -5.92 -30.12 -26.08
CA TYR A 177 -4.64 -30.38 -25.42
C TYR A 177 -3.96 -31.64 -25.98
N MET A 178 -4.74 -32.69 -26.23
CA MET A 178 -4.28 -33.94 -26.81
C MET A 178 -3.81 -33.80 -28.24
N ASP A 179 -4.45 -32.95 -29.05
CA ASP A 179 -3.98 -32.67 -30.40
C ASP A 179 -2.58 -32.04 -30.40
N VAL A 180 -2.28 -31.13 -29.46
CA VAL A 180 -0.93 -30.56 -29.31
C VAL A 180 0.09 -31.63 -28.86
N ILE A 181 -0.30 -32.54 -27.97
CA ILE A 181 0.57 -33.60 -27.45
C ILE A 181 0.82 -34.71 -28.49
N LYS A 182 -0.17 -35.02 -29.35
CA LYS A 182 -0.02 -35.98 -30.45
C LYS A 182 1.07 -35.56 -31.43
N PHE A 183 1.22 -34.26 -31.73
CA PHE A 183 2.34 -33.79 -32.56
C PHE A 183 3.72 -34.05 -31.92
N ARG A 184 3.80 -34.17 -30.60
CA ARG A 184 5.05 -34.44 -29.87
C ARG A 184 5.36 -35.94 -29.73
N LEU A 185 4.33 -36.76 -29.55
CA LEU A 185 4.46 -38.19 -29.26
C LEU A 185 4.24 -39.09 -30.49
N GLY A 186 3.69 -38.54 -31.58
CA GLY A 186 3.33 -39.30 -32.77
C GLY A 186 2.42 -40.48 -32.43
N ASP A 187 2.67 -41.62 -33.07
CA ASP A 187 1.88 -42.84 -32.92
C ASP A 187 2.00 -43.52 -31.53
N ARG A 188 2.81 -42.97 -30.61
CA ARG A 188 3.00 -43.53 -29.26
C ARG A 188 1.86 -43.18 -28.31
N LEU A 189 0.94 -42.31 -28.69
CA LEU A 189 -0.17 -41.87 -27.87
C LEU A 189 -1.51 -42.38 -28.43
N VAL A 190 -2.18 -43.25 -27.68
CA VAL A 190 -3.54 -43.71 -27.96
C VAL A 190 -4.47 -43.17 -26.88
N LEU A 191 -5.51 -42.44 -27.29
CA LEU A 191 -6.51 -41.88 -26.38
C LEU A 191 -7.79 -42.71 -26.46
N ALA A 192 -8.29 -43.15 -25.32
CA ALA A 192 -9.58 -43.83 -25.19
C ALA A 192 -10.39 -43.16 -24.08
N TYR A 193 -11.59 -42.72 -24.40
CA TYR A 193 -12.54 -42.16 -23.45
C TYR A 193 -13.47 -43.27 -22.96
N ASP A 194 -13.54 -43.46 -21.64
CA ASP A 194 -14.55 -44.30 -20.99
C ASP A 194 -15.40 -43.38 -20.10
N ILE A 195 -16.56 -42.96 -20.61
CA ILE A 195 -17.40 -41.94 -20.00
C ILE A 195 -18.84 -42.45 -19.97
N GLU A 196 -19.46 -42.40 -18.79
CA GLU A 196 -20.83 -42.84 -18.60
C GLU A 196 -21.80 -41.87 -19.31
N PRO A 197 -22.73 -42.37 -20.15
CA PRO A 197 -23.46 -41.56 -21.13
C PRO A 197 -24.38 -40.48 -20.54
N ASP A 198 -24.73 -40.55 -19.24
CA ASP A 198 -25.61 -39.56 -18.57
C ASP A 198 -24.87 -38.33 -18.01
N VAL A 199 -23.54 -38.32 -17.99
CA VAL A 199 -22.77 -37.27 -17.28
C VAL A 199 -22.39 -36.09 -18.19
N THR A 200 -22.55 -36.22 -19.52
CA THR A 200 -22.04 -35.23 -20.50
C THR A 200 -22.89 -33.96 -20.65
N ARG A 201 -24.05 -33.85 -19.96
CA ARG A 201 -25.01 -32.75 -20.12
C ARG A 201 -25.28 -31.88 -18.88
N ALA A 202 -24.57 -32.10 -17.77
CA ALA A 202 -24.71 -31.30 -16.54
C ALA A 202 -23.71 -30.14 -16.48
#